data_AF-A0A1V4WUQ6-F1
#
_entry.id   AF-A0A1V4WUQ6-F1
#
_cell.length_a   1.000
_cell.length_b   1.000
_cell.length_c   1.000
_cell.angle_alpha   90.00
_cell.angle_beta   90.00
_cell.angle_gamma   90.00
#
_symmetry.space_group_name_H-M   'P 1'
#
loop_
_entity.id
_entity.type
_entity.pdbx_description
1 polymer ?
#
loop_
_entity_poly.entity_id
_entity_poly.type
_entity_poly.pdbx_seq_one_letter_code
_entity_poly.pdbx_strand_id
1 'polypeptide(L)'
;MLARATREGARAIGLEIFSRNPSPAVTAICAPEGIDGQAIYKTLWKKYGVTGAGGQDQLKGRIFRLATLGYADKYDVITAVAAIEFALRDLGYTFTMGAGVAAATDCLKDL
;
A
#
# COMPACT_ATOMS: atom_id res chain seq x y z
N MET A 1 -1.60 0.30 -15.01
CA MET A 1 -1.11 1.58 -14.46
C MET A 1 -1.41 1.71 -12.96
N LEU A 2 -2.61 1.39 -12.49
CA LEU A 2 -3.00 1.49 -11.07
C LEU A 2 -2.04 0.79 -10.10
N ALA A 3 -1.76 -0.51 -10.31
CA ALA A 3 -0.80 -1.24 -9.47
C ALA A 3 0.62 -0.64 -9.50
N ARG A 4 1.03 -0.01 -10.61
CA ARG A 4 2.32 0.69 -10.69
C ARG A 4 2.31 1.92 -9.80
N ALA A 5 1.26 2.74 -9.86
CA ALA A 5 1.12 3.91 -9.00
C ALA A 5 1.08 3.54 -7.50
N THR A 6 0.39 2.46 -7.13
CA THR A 6 0.44 1.93 -5.75
C THR A 6 1.87 1.55 -5.33
N ARG A 7 2.65 0.92 -6.23
CA ARG A 7 4.06 0.57 -5.96
C ARG A 7 4.94 1.79 -5.80
N GLU A 8 4.81 2.79 -6.67
CA GLU A 8 5.59 4.02 -6.56
C GLU A 8 5.25 4.78 -5.28
N GLY A 9 3.96 4.85 -4.90
CA GLY A 9 3.55 5.42 -3.63
C GLY A 9 4.16 4.71 -2.42
N ALA A 10 4.14 3.36 -2.42
CA ALA A 10 4.76 2.57 -1.36
C ALA A 10 6.30 2.78 -1.28
N ARG A 11 6.99 2.80 -2.42
CA ARG A 11 8.44 3.04 -2.47
C ARG A 11 8.84 4.43 -2.00
N ALA A 12 8.04 5.45 -2.34
CA ALA A 12 8.31 6.84 -1.96
C ALA A 12 8.28 7.07 -0.44
N ILE A 13 7.60 6.20 0.31
CA ILE A 13 7.59 6.21 1.77
C ILE A 13 8.51 5.13 2.38
N GLY A 14 9.41 4.54 1.60
CA GLY A 14 10.44 3.62 2.09
C GLY A 14 10.01 2.17 2.24
N LEU A 15 8.86 1.77 1.70
CA LEU A 15 8.42 0.36 1.73
C LEU A 15 9.00 -0.44 0.58
N GLU A 16 9.27 -1.72 0.84
CA GLU A 16 9.72 -2.67 -0.17
C GLU A 16 8.55 -3.39 -0.84
N ILE A 17 8.66 -3.62 -2.15
CA ILE A 17 7.71 -4.44 -2.92
C ILE A 17 8.16 -5.90 -2.85
N PHE A 18 7.27 -6.77 -2.38
CA PHE A 18 7.61 -8.18 -2.11
C PHE A 18 8.03 -8.96 -3.37
N SER A 19 7.34 -8.72 -4.51
CA SER A 19 7.59 -9.48 -5.74
C SER A 19 8.67 -8.85 -6.61
N ARG A 20 9.60 -9.68 -7.10
CA ARG A 20 10.58 -9.31 -8.14
C ARG A 20 9.93 -9.06 -9.49
N ASN A 21 8.81 -9.74 -9.77
CA ASN A 21 7.99 -9.52 -10.97
C ASN A 21 6.54 -9.25 -10.55
N PRO A 22 6.18 -7.99 -10.24
CA PRO A 22 4.92 -7.66 -9.59
C PRO A 22 3.73 -7.78 -10.54
N SER A 23 2.59 -8.21 -9.99
CA SER A 23 1.33 -8.33 -10.72
C SER A 23 0.80 -6.96 -11.17
N PRO A 24 0.07 -6.89 -12.31
CA PRO A 24 -0.66 -5.69 -12.72
C PRO A 24 -1.98 -5.50 -11.95
N ALA A 25 -2.45 -6.50 -11.20
CA ALA A 25 -3.77 -6.50 -10.54
C ALA A 25 -3.71 -6.37 -9.02
N VAL A 26 -2.57 -6.66 -8.40
CA VAL A 26 -2.39 -6.62 -6.94
C VAL A 26 -0.95 -6.24 -6.60
N THR A 27 -0.80 -5.37 -5.60
CA THR A 27 0.50 -4.96 -5.07
C THR A 27 0.71 -5.60 -3.70
N ALA A 28 1.74 -6.45 -3.59
CA ALA A 28 2.19 -7.02 -2.33
C ALA A 28 3.38 -6.20 -1.79
N ILE A 29 3.26 -5.72 -0.56
CA ILE A 29 4.18 -4.80 0.09
C ILE A 29 4.72 -5.47 1.35
N CYS A 30 6.03 -5.43 1.56
CA CYS A 30 6.66 -5.89 2.78
C CYS A 30 6.22 -5.03 3.97
N ALA A 31 5.90 -5.65 5.09
CA ALA A 31 5.71 -4.91 6.32
C ALA A 31 7.07 -4.37 6.80
N PRO A 32 7.16 -3.11 7.28
CA PRO A 32 8.39 -2.59 7.87
C PRO A 32 8.86 -3.44 9.06
N GLU A 33 10.15 -3.37 9.35
CA GLU A 33 10.71 -4.00 10.55
C GLU A 33 9.97 -3.53 11.82
N GLY A 34 9.65 -4.49 12.69
CA GLY A 34 8.91 -4.22 13.94
C GLY A 34 7.40 -4.01 13.78
N ILE A 35 6.86 -3.98 12.56
CA ILE A 35 5.42 -3.78 12.31
C ILE A 35 4.80 -5.04 11.69
N ASP A 36 3.77 -5.59 12.34
CA ASP A 36 3.01 -6.73 11.79
C ASP A 36 2.17 -6.28 10.59
N GLY A 37 2.39 -6.87 9.41
CA GLY A 37 1.58 -6.64 8.21
C GLY A 37 0.08 -6.90 8.42
N GLN A 38 -0.29 -7.75 9.38
CA GLN A 38 -1.70 -7.91 9.76
C GLN A 38 -2.27 -6.69 10.47
N ALA A 39 -1.47 -6.01 11.29
CA ALA A 39 -1.90 -4.78 11.94
C ALA A 39 -2.16 -3.70 10.89
N ILE A 40 -1.30 -3.59 9.86
CA ILE A 40 -1.46 -2.61 8.77
C ILE A 40 -2.82 -2.77 8.08
N TYR A 41 -3.13 -3.93 7.49
CA TYR A 41 -4.39 -4.06 6.74
C TYR A 41 -5.63 -4.00 7.64
N LYS A 42 -5.52 -4.43 8.90
CA LYS A 42 -6.62 -4.27 9.87
C LYS A 42 -6.87 -2.81 10.21
N THR A 43 -5.81 -2.00 10.37
CA THR A 43 -5.93 -0.55 10.59
C THR A 43 -6.53 0.14 9.37
N LEU A 44 -6.07 -0.21 8.15
CA LEU A 44 -6.66 0.29 6.91
C LEU A 44 -8.19 0.08 6.89
N TRP A 45 -8.64 -1.15 7.17
CA TRP A 45 -10.07 -1.47 7.15
C TRP A 45 -10.83 -0.81 8.31
N LYS A 46 -10.36 -0.98 9.55
CA LYS A 46 -11.11 -0.59 10.75
C LYS A 46 -11.17 0.92 10.98
N LYS A 47 -10.10 1.65 10.61
CA LYS A 47 -9.99 3.09 10.90
C LYS A 47 -10.21 3.95 9.66
N TYR A 48 -9.77 3.48 8.49
CA TYR A 48 -9.77 4.27 7.25
C TYR A 48 -10.75 3.78 6.19
N GLY A 49 -11.48 2.69 6.44
CA GLY A 49 -12.44 2.14 5.49
C GLY A 49 -11.83 1.57 4.21
N VAL A 50 -10.50 1.40 4.16
CA VAL A 50 -9.80 0.85 2.99
C VAL A 50 -9.54 -0.63 3.20
N THR A 51 -10.07 -1.46 2.31
CA THR A 51 -9.90 -2.90 2.40
C THR A 51 -8.56 -3.32 1.81
N GLY A 52 -7.77 -4.04 2.60
CA GLY A 52 -6.57 -4.75 2.16
C GLY A 52 -6.59 -6.20 2.63
N ALA A 53 -5.56 -6.95 2.28
CA ALA A 53 -5.38 -8.33 2.73
C ALA A 53 -3.99 -8.53 3.33
N GLY A 54 -3.88 -9.39 4.36
CA GLY A 54 -2.58 -9.83 4.87
C GLY A 54 -1.89 -10.83 3.95
N GLY A 55 -0.63 -11.13 4.26
CA GLY A 55 0.05 -12.34 3.78
C GLY A 55 -0.63 -13.62 4.29
N GLN A 56 -0.41 -14.71 3.57
CA GLN A 56 -0.97 -16.04 3.87
C GLN A 56 0.17 -17.00 4.24
N ASP A 57 -0.14 -18.01 5.05
CA ASP A 57 0.80 -19.06 5.47
C ASP A 57 2.14 -18.45 5.97
N GLN A 58 3.28 -18.84 5.38
CA GLN A 58 4.62 -18.37 5.72
C GLN A 58 4.86 -16.86 5.51
N LEU A 59 3.93 -16.16 4.87
CA LEU A 59 3.96 -14.71 4.65
C LEU A 59 3.06 -13.95 5.62
N LYS A 60 2.33 -14.63 6.51
CA LYS A 60 1.46 -14.00 7.50
C LYS A 60 2.28 -13.03 8.36
N GLY A 61 1.82 -11.79 8.41
CA GLY A 61 2.46 -10.67 9.11
C GLY A 61 3.74 -10.10 8.47
N ARG A 62 4.28 -10.75 7.44
CA ARG A 62 5.47 -10.26 6.72
C ARG A 62 5.13 -9.33 5.55
N ILE A 63 3.92 -9.46 5.01
CA ILE A 63 3.42 -8.62 3.92
C ILE A 63 1.97 -8.21 4.16
N PHE A 64 1.55 -7.20 3.42
CA PHE A 64 0.15 -6.86 3.16
C PHE A 64 -0.06 -6.59 1.67
N ARG A 65 -1.31 -6.62 1.21
CA ARG A 65 -1.68 -6.59 -0.20
C ARG A 65 -2.83 -5.63 -0.45
N LEU A 66 -2.73 -4.90 -1.56
CA LEU A 66 -3.81 -4.08 -2.13
C LEU A 66 -4.13 -4.53 -3.54
N ALA A 67 -5.40 -4.83 -3.78
CA ALA A 67 -5.90 -5.15 -5.12
C ALA A 67 -6.26 -3.87 -5.86
N THR A 68 -5.88 -3.79 -7.14
CA THR A 68 -6.28 -2.75 -8.08
C THR A 68 -6.87 -3.43 -9.31
N LEU A 69 -7.94 -4.20 -9.09
CA LEU A 69 -8.58 -5.06 -10.08
C LEU A 69 -10.09 -4.81 -10.08
N GLY A 70 -10.71 -4.85 -11.25
CA GLY A 70 -12.16 -4.68 -11.40
C GLY A 70 -12.53 -3.20 -11.45
N TYR A 71 -13.56 -2.82 -10.71
CA TYR A 71 -14.03 -1.44 -10.61
C TYR A 71 -13.14 -0.64 -9.66
N ALA A 72 -11.96 -0.29 -10.16
CA ALA A 72 -10.96 0.52 -9.48
C ALA A 72 -10.41 1.56 -10.45
N ASP A 73 -10.19 2.78 -9.96
CA ASP A 73 -9.68 3.90 -10.75
C ASP A 73 -8.46 4.58 -10.10
N LYS A 74 -8.03 5.70 -10.69
CA LYS A 74 -6.87 6.47 -10.23
C LYS A 74 -7.07 7.10 -8.84
N TYR A 75 -8.28 7.51 -8.50
CA TYR A 75 -8.59 8.13 -7.21
C TYR A 75 -8.69 7.09 -6.10
N ASP A 76 -9.11 5.86 -6.42
CA ASP A 76 -9.03 4.74 -5.48
C ASP A 76 -7.59 4.47 -5.06
N VAL A 77 -6.64 4.52 -6.01
CA VAL A 77 -5.22 4.34 -5.72
C VAL A 77 -4.69 5.46 -4.82
N ILE A 78 -5.02 6.72 -5.12
CA ILE A 78 -4.61 7.87 -4.30
C ILE A 78 -5.15 7.72 -2.87
N THR A 79 -6.42 7.37 -2.74
CA THR A 79 -7.08 7.13 -1.44
C THR A 79 -6.41 6.00 -0.67
N ALA A 80 -6.12 4.88 -1.34
CA ALA A 80 -5.50 3.72 -0.71
C ALA A 80 -4.06 4.03 -0.25
N VAL A 81 -3.28 4.79 -1.02
CA VAL A 81 -1.93 5.21 -0.65
C VAL A 81 -1.97 6.17 0.54
N ALA A 82 -2.88 7.14 0.56
CA ALA A 82 -3.07 8.03 1.71
C ALA A 82 -3.43 7.24 2.98
N ALA A 83 -4.32 6.25 2.87
CA ALA A 83 -4.67 5.39 4.00
C ALA A 83 -3.49 4.53 4.50
N ILE A 84 -2.62 4.05 3.60
CA ILE A 84 -1.37 3.36 3.99
C ILE A 84 -0.50 4.28 4.83
N GLU A 85 -0.28 5.52 4.40
CA GLU A 85 0.53 6.48 5.14
C GLU A 85 -0.06 6.71 6.55
N PHE A 86 -1.36 6.96 6.65
CA PHE A 86 -2.01 7.12 7.95
C PHE A 86 -1.87 5.89 8.85
N ALA A 87 -2.12 4.68 8.31
CA ALA A 87 -2.02 3.44 9.07
C ALA A 87 -0.59 3.17 9.54
N LEU A 88 0.42 3.46 8.71
CA LEU A 88 1.83 3.30 9.07
C LEU A 88 2.27 4.28 10.15
N ARG A 89 1.81 5.54 10.07
CA ARG A 89 2.05 6.55 11.10
C ARG A 89 1.46 6.13 12.45
N ASP A 90 0.21 5.66 12.45
CA ASP A 90 -0.44 5.15 13.66
C ASP A 90 0.33 3.99 14.30
N LEU A 91 1.00 3.18 13.46
CA LEU A 91 1.81 2.03 13.88
C LEU A 91 3.26 2.41 14.19
N GLY A 92 3.60 3.69 14.22
CA GLY A 92 4.91 4.19 14.62
C GLY A 92 5.98 4.16 13.52
N TYR A 93 5.62 3.91 12.26
CA TYR A 93 6.56 3.98 11.14
C TYR A 93 6.88 5.45 10.81
N THR A 94 8.17 5.74 10.61
CA THR A 94 8.65 7.10 10.33
C THR A 94 8.94 7.28 8.84
N PHE A 95 8.29 8.27 8.24
CA PHE A 95 8.42 8.67 6.84
C PHE A 95 7.83 10.08 6.64
N THR A 96 8.01 10.66 5.47
CA THR A 96 7.41 11.97 5.13
C THR A 96 5.96 11.80 4.67
N MET A 97 4.99 12.38 5.39
CA MET A 97 3.59 12.36 4.94
C MET A 97 3.42 12.97 3.57
N GLY A 98 2.53 12.40 2.78
CA GLY A 98 2.18 12.85 1.45
C GLY A 98 3.19 12.46 0.37
N ALA A 99 4.37 11.94 0.73
CA ALA A 99 5.38 11.54 -0.26
C ALA A 99 4.89 10.38 -1.14
N GLY A 100 4.15 9.43 -0.56
CA GLY A 100 3.55 8.32 -1.30
C GLY A 100 2.42 8.80 -2.20
N VAL A 101 1.54 9.66 -1.67
CA VAL A 101 0.44 10.27 -2.44
C VAL A 101 0.97 11.07 -3.63
N ALA A 102 2.00 11.88 -3.43
CA ALA A 102 2.65 12.65 -4.50
C ALA A 102 3.19 11.73 -5.60
N ALA A 103 3.97 10.70 -5.23
CA ALA A 103 4.53 9.75 -6.19
C ALA A 103 3.46 8.95 -6.95
N ALA A 104 2.39 8.52 -6.26
CA ALA A 104 1.27 7.85 -6.90
C ALA A 104 0.55 8.78 -7.90
N THR A 105 0.30 10.03 -7.50
CA THR A 105 -0.35 11.04 -8.35
C THR A 105 0.48 11.32 -9.60
N ASP A 106 1.80 11.50 -9.46
CA ASP A 106 2.72 11.69 -10.58
C ASP A 106 2.68 10.51 -11.56
N CYS A 107 2.59 9.28 -11.05
CA CYS A 107 2.46 8.07 -11.88
C CYS A 107 1.11 7.97 -12.62
N LEU A 108 0.08 8.71 -12.17
CA LEU A 108 -1.29 8.67 -12.70
C LEU A 108 -1.65 9.87 -13.59
N LYS A 109 -0.73 10.84 -13.78
CA LYS A 109 -0.99 12.10 -14.51
C LYS A 109 -1.57 11.92 -15.91
N ASP A 110 -1.14 10.88 -16.62
CA ASP A 110 -1.51 10.65 -18.02
C ASP A 110 -2.63 9.58 -18.19
N LEU A 111 -3.45 9.38 -17.14
CA LEU A 111 -4.52 8.38 -17.07
C LEU A 111 -5.91 9.01 -17.23
#